data_AF-A0A920SFZ2-F1
#
_entry.id   AF-A0A920SFZ2-F1
#
_cell.length_a   1.000
_cell.length_b   1.000
_cell.length_c   1.000
_cell.angle_alpha   90.00
_cell.angle_beta   90.00
_cell.angle_gamma   90.00
#
_symmetry.space_group_name_H-M   'P 1'
#
loop_
_entity.id
_entity.type
_entity.pdbx_description
1 polymer ?
#
loop_
_entity_poly.entity_id
_entity_poly.type
_entity_poly.pdbx_seq_one_letter_code
_entity_poly.pdbx_strand_id
1 'polypeptide(L)'
;MDRNLRRLQRSDVLQEAIITQRNGRMVLLIKAEMRYRVPGIVHDVSDSGATVFVEPMPAIDMGNRWREARLAEDREVERVLRQFFLVWSACQVKTLC
;
A
#
# COMPACT_ATOMS: atom_id res chain seq x y z
N MET A 1 11.51 11.53 -1.52
CA MET A 1 11.17 10.59 -0.43
C MET A 1 12.32 10.49 0.59
N ASP A 2 13.54 10.13 0.16
CA ASP A 2 14.70 9.87 1.04
C ASP A 2 15.13 10.99 1.99
N ARG A 3 15.03 12.25 1.58
CA ARG A 3 15.46 13.38 2.43
C ARG A 3 14.65 13.46 3.74
N ASN A 4 13.37 13.09 3.70
CA ASN A 4 12.50 13.10 4.89
C ASN A 4 12.78 11.91 5.80
N LEU A 5 13.01 10.72 5.23
CA LEU A 5 13.43 9.54 6.00
C LEU A 5 14.75 9.79 6.74
N ARG A 6 15.75 10.36 6.06
CA ARG A 6 17.03 10.71 6.69
C ARG A 6 16.88 11.75 7.81
N ARG A 7 15.92 12.67 7.71
CA ARG A 7 15.61 13.62 8.80
C ARG A 7 14.97 12.93 10.00
N LEU A 8 14.00 12.05 9.78
CA LEU A 8 13.30 11.32 10.85
C LEU A 8 14.22 10.31 11.57
N GLN A 9 15.12 9.67 10.83
CA GLN A 9 16.17 8.82 11.40
C GLN A 9 17.13 9.62 12.27
N ARG A 10 17.59 10.79 11.80
CA ARG A 10 18.47 11.69 12.58
C ARG A 10 17.83 12.26 13.84
N SER A 11 16.52 12.14 14.00
CA SER A 11 15.77 12.65 15.14
C SER A 11 15.25 11.54 16.06
N ASP A 12 15.68 10.29 15.86
CA ASP A 12 15.32 9.08 16.63
C ASP A 12 13.81 8.82 16.75
N VAL A 13 13.04 9.37 15.80
CA VAL A 13 11.57 9.27 15.75
C VAL A 13 11.12 7.90 15.26
N LEU A 14 11.89 7.30 14.35
CA LEU A 14 11.59 6.00 13.79
C LEU A 14 12.08 4.88 14.72
N GLN A 15 11.28 3.82 14.84
CA GLN A 15 11.74 2.59 15.49
C GLN A 15 12.80 1.91 14.61
N GLU A 16 12.48 1.79 13.32
CA GLU A 16 13.41 1.35 12.28
C GLU A 16 13.26 2.20 11.02
N ALA A 17 14.36 2.35 10.32
CA ALA A 17 14.53 3.10 9.07
C ALA A 17 13.87 2.45 7.84
N ILE A 18 12.76 1.73 8.02
CA ILE A 18 12.17 0.86 7.01
C ILE A 18 10.78 1.37 6.61
N ILE A 19 10.52 1.43 5.30
CA ILE A 19 9.17 1.63 4.76
C ILE A 19 8.54 0.24 4.64
N THR A 20 7.41 0.03 5.31
CA THR A 20 6.67 -1.23 5.24
C THR A 20 5.28 -1.02 4.65
N GLN A 21 4.59 -2.13 4.36
CA GLN A 21 3.20 -2.11 3.94
C GLN A 21 2.31 -2.72 5.03
N ARG A 22 1.23 -2.02 5.39
CA ARG A 22 0.15 -2.53 6.25
C ARG A 22 -1.18 -2.30 5.55
N ASN A 23 -2.00 -3.34 5.42
CA ASN A 23 -3.32 -3.27 4.75
C ASN A 23 -3.25 -2.64 3.34
N GLY A 24 -2.17 -2.90 2.59
CA GLY A 24 -1.93 -2.31 1.27
C GLY A 24 -1.65 -0.80 1.29
N ARG A 25 -1.27 -0.22 2.43
CA ARG A 25 -0.83 1.16 2.60
C ARG A 25 0.66 1.19 2.93
N MET A 26 1.39 2.14 2.37
CA MET A 26 2.79 2.39 2.74
C MET A 26 2.82 3.16 4.06
N VAL A 27 3.50 2.61 5.05
CA VAL A 27 3.57 3.16 6.40
C VAL A 27 5.00 3.20 6.92
N LEU A 28 5.24 4.14 7.82
CA LEU A 28 6.48 4.27 8.58
C LEU A 28 6.27 3.74 10.00
N LEU A 29 7.30 3.10 10.54
CA LEU A 29 7.31 2.63 11.92
C LEU A 29 7.80 3.77 12.83
N ILE A 30 6.89 4.33 13.61
CA ILE A 30 7.16 5.42 14.53
C ILE A 30 7.06 4.91 15.96
N LYS A 31 8.00 5.31 16.81
CA LYS A 31 7.90 5.02 18.25
C LYS A 31 6.66 5.70 18.82
N ALA A 32 5.88 5.00 19.63
CA ALA A 32 4.58 5.49 20.10
C ALA A 32 4.65 6.86 20.79
N GLU A 33 5.71 7.10 21.57
CA GLU A 33 5.99 8.35 22.26
C GLU A 33 6.30 9.52 21.30
N MET A 34 6.75 9.23 20.09
CA MET A 34 7.12 10.23 19.08
C MET A 34 6.06 10.43 18.00
N ARG A 35 4.88 9.79 18.11
CA ARG A 35 3.82 9.85 17.09
C ARG A 35 3.43 11.29 16.70
N TYR A 36 3.41 12.22 17.66
CA TYR A 36 3.00 13.61 17.44
C TYR A 36 4.01 14.44 16.65
N ARG A 37 5.25 13.96 16.50
CA ARG A 37 6.29 14.66 15.72
C ARG A 37 6.13 14.48 14.22
N VAL A 38 5.38 13.46 13.80
CA VAL A 38 5.16 13.18 12.37
C VAL A 38 3.69 13.35 12.05
N PRO A 39 3.32 14.40 11.31
CA PRO A 39 1.95 14.57 10.86
C PRO A 39 1.59 13.48 9.84
N GLY A 40 0.50 12.76 10.10
CA GLY A 40 0.05 11.66 9.26
C GLY A 40 -1.16 10.93 9.83
N ILE A 41 -1.59 9.88 9.12
CA ILE A 41 -2.70 9.02 9.50
C ILE A 41 -2.13 7.74 10.13
N VAL A 42 -2.64 7.38 11.31
CA VAL A 42 -2.32 6.11 11.95
C VAL A 42 -3.14 5.01 11.28
N HIS A 43 -2.47 3.99 10.77
CA HIS A 43 -3.12 2.83 10.16
C HIS A 43 -3.23 1.65 11.10
N ASP A 44 -2.27 1.49 12.01
CA ASP A 44 -2.21 0.35 12.91
C ASP A 44 -1.27 0.64 14.10
N VAL A 45 -1.35 -0.20 15.13
CA VAL A 45 -0.48 -0.16 16.31
C VAL A 45 0.03 -1.59 16.57
N SER A 46 1.32 -1.74 16.86
CA SER A 46 1.89 -3.04 17.21
C SER A 46 1.21 -3.63 18.46
N ASP A 47 1.16 -4.95 18.59
CA ASP A 47 0.56 -5.63 19.75
C ASP A 47 1.13 -5.20 21.11
N SER A 48 2.42 -4.86 21.17
CA SER A 48 3.07 -4.33 22.38
C SER A 48 2.78 -2.86 22.66
N GLY A 49 2.11 -2.16 21.76
CA GLY A 49 1.85 -0.72 21.81
C GLY A 49 3.08 0.17 21.57
N ALA A 50 4.28 -0.40 21.40
CA ALA A 50 5.53 0.37 21.31
C ALA A 50 5.71 1.06 19.95
N THR A 51 5.12 0.51 18.87
CA THR A 51 5.26 1.04 17.51
C THR A 51 3.91 1.40 16.92
N VAL A 52 3.84 2.55 16.27
CA VAL A 52 2.68 3.06 15.55
C VAL A 52 3.01 3.12 14.08
N PHE A 53 2.13 2.56 13.25
CA PHE A 53 2.27 2.55 11.80
C PHE A 53 1.58 3.80 11.22
N VAL A 54 2.37 4.75 10.73
CA VAL A 54 1.87 6.05 10.28
C VAL A 54 2.14 6.26 8.80
N GLU A 55 1.09 6.62 8.04
CA GLU A 55 1.23 7.16 6.68
C GLU A 55 1.43 8.68 6.77
N PRO A 56 2.60 9.19 6.38
CA PRO A 56 2.88 10.62 6.50
C PRO A 56 2.04 11.43 5.51
N MET A 57 1.61 12.63 5.91
CA MET A 57 0.79 13.54 5.09
C MET A 57 1.22 13.65 3.61
N PRO A 58 2.51 13.89 3.26
CA PRO A 58 2.93 14.00 1.87
C PRO A 58 2.80 12.70 1.06
N ALA A 59 2.65 11.54 1.70
CA ALA A 59 2.51 10.25 1.03
C ALA A 59 1.04 9.86 0.78
N ILE A 60 0.07 10.50 1.46
CA ILE A 60 -1.35 10.11 1.39
C ILE A 60 -1.90 10.23 -0.03
N ASP A 61 -1.69 11.37 -0.69
CA ASP A 61 -2.20 11.59 -2.05
C ASP A 61 -1.64 10.58 -3.04
N MET A 62 -0.31 10.39 -3.00
CA MET A 62 0.38 9.40 -3.83
C MET A 62 -0.07 7.97 -3.52
N GLY A 63 -0.28 7.64 -2.25
CA GLY A 63 -0.77 6.34 -1.80
C GLY A 63 -2.22 6.05 -2.24
N ASN A 64 -3.06 7.08 -2.27
CA ASN A 64 -4.42 6.98 -2.81
C ASN A 64 -4.40 6.72 -4.32
N ARG A 65 -3.67 7.54 -5.08
CA ARG A 65 -3.53 7.38 -6.54
C ARG A 65 -2.95 6.01 -6.91
N TRP A 66 -1.98 5.52 -6.14
CA TRP A 66 -1.40 4.19 -6.36
C TRP A 66 -2.43 3.07 -6.15
N ARG A 67 -3.26 3.15 -5.10
CA ARG A 67 -4.34 2.18 -4.88
C ARG A 67 -5.40 2.25 -5.96
N GLU A 68 -5.80 3.45 -6.39
CA GLU A 68 -6.77 3.62 -7.47
C GLU A 68 -6.27 2.98 -8.76
N ALA A 69 -5.00 3.21 -9.11
CA ALA A 69 -4.36 2.57 -10.25
C ALA A 69 -4.34 1.04 -10.11
N ARG A 70 -4.02 0.53 -8.92
CA ARG A 70 -4.00 -0.92 -8.68
C ARG A 70 -5.39 -1.55 -8.80
N LEU A 71 -6.42 -0.90 -8.27
CA LEU A 71 -7.80 -1.36 -8.42
C LEU A 71 -8.27 -1.31 -9.88
N ALA A 72 -7.82 -0.32 -10.65
CA ALA A 72 -8.11 -0.25 -12.08
C ALA A 72 -7.43 -1.40 -12.85
N GLU A 73 -6.17 -1.71 -12.51
CA GLU A 73 -5.44 -2.86 -13.05
C GLU A 73 -6.16 -4.17 -12.75
N ASP A 74 -6.55 -4.42 -11.49
CA ASP A 74 -7.23 -5.66 -11.10
C ASP A 74 -8.56 -5.85 -11.85
N ARG A 75 -9.35 -4.77 -12.03
CA ARG A 75 -10.59 -4.80 -12.83
C ARG A 75 -10.31 -5.14 -14.29
N GLU A 76 -9.24 -4.60 -14.86
CA GLU A 76 -8.87 -4.86 -16.25
C GLU A 76 -8.39 -6.31 -16.44
N VAL A 77 -7.63 -6.85 -15.48
CA VAL A 77 -7.24 -8.26 -15.46
C VAL A 77 -8.48 -9.15 -15.47
N GLU A 78 -9.47 -8.89 -14.62
CA GLU A 78 -10.71 -9.68 -14.64
C GLU A 78 -11.49 -9.54 -15.96
N ARG A 79 -11.48 -8.35 -16.58
CA ARG A 79 -12.13 -8.12 -17.87
C ARG A 79 -11.48 -8.97 -18.96
N VAL A 80 -10.15 -8.96 -19.05
CA VAL A 80 -9.39 -9.74 -20.03
C VAL A 80 -9.55 -11.23 -19.79
N LEU A 81 -9.48 -11.69 -18.54
CA LEU A 81 -9.68 -13.10 -18.20
C LEU A 81 -11.09 -13.59 -18.56
N ARG A 82 -12.13 -12.79 -18.27
CA ARG A 82 -13.50 -13.09 -18.70
C ARG A 82 -13.62 -13.15 -20.21
N GLN A 83 -13.06 -12.18 -20.92
CA GLN A 83 -13.07 -12.15 -22.38
C GLN A 83 -12.37 -13.39 -22.97
N PHE A 84 -11.21 -13.76 -22.43
CA PHE A 84 -10.46 -14.93 -22.88
C PHE A 84 -11.24 -16.22 -22.63
N PHE A 85 -11.84 -16.37 -21.45
CA PHE A 85 -12.65 -17.54 -21.11
C PHE A 85 -13.88 -17.70 -22.03
N LEU A 86 -14.55 -16.59 -22.37
CA LEU A 86 -15.68 -16.59 -23.30
C LEU A 86 -15.24 -16.99 -24.72
N VAL A 87 -14.13 -16.46 -25.22
CA VAL A 87 -13.61 -16.84 -26.55
C VAL A 87 -13.17 -18.30 -26.57
N TRP A 88 -12.49 -18.76 -25.52
CA TRP A 88 -12.02 -20.14 -25.41
C TRP A 88 -13.17 -21.15 -25.43
N SER A 89 -14.21 -20.90 -24.62
CA SER A 89 -15.40 -21.76 -24.57
C SER A 89 -16.15 -21.79 -25.90
N ALA A 90 -16.29 -20.64 -26.59
CA ALA A 90 -16.88 -20.59 -27.93
C ALA A 90 -16.06 -21.35 -28.97
N CYS A 91 -14.72 -21.39 -28.84
CA CYS A 91 -13.84 -22.10 -29.76
C CYS A 91 -13.95 -23.62 -29.56
N GLN A 92 -13.97 -24.13 -28.31
CA GLN A 92 -14.10 -25.56 -28.05
C GLN A 92 -15.41 -26.16 -28.57
N VAL A 93 -16.52 -25.41 -28.54
CA VAL A 93 -17.80 -25.88 -29.10
C VAL A 93 -17.71 -26.02 -30.63
N LYS A 94 -16.91 -25.20 -31.30
CA LYS A 94 -16.75 -25.25 -32.77
C LYS A 94 -15.79 -26.32 -33.26
N THR A 95 -14.82 -26.75 -32.45
CA THR A 95 -13.89 -27.84 -32.83
C THR A 95 -14.44 -29.25 -32.58
N LEU A 96 -15.58 -29.37 -31.87
CA LEU A 96 -16.24 -30.63 -31.54
C LEU A 96 -17.50 -30.93 -32.38
N CYS A 97 -17.83 -30.07 -33.35
CA CYS A 97 -18.87 -30.31 -34.36
C CYS A 97 -18.26 -30.50 -35.75
#